data_AF-A0A3B0A4M3-F1
#
_entry.id   AF-A0A3B0A4M3-F1
#
_cell.length_a   1.000
_cell.length_b   1.000
_cell.length_c   1.000
_cell.angle_alpha   90.00
_cell.angle_beta   90.00
_cell.angle_gamma   90.00
#
_symmetry.space_group_name_H-M   'P 1'
#
loop_
_entity.id
_entity.type
_entity.pdbx_description
1 polymer ?
#
loop_
_entity_poly.entity_id
_entity_poly.type
_entity_poly.pdbx_seq_one_letter_code
_entity_poly.pdbx_strand_id
1 'polypeptide(L)'
;MVLESYIKRIDPAGHKSWRGPQEASMVDTLLVAAADARKFVTALAGKDHNFVHDLLDTDGHVDCCYLADVGRTGPRCYHRHDRFQPIEAAGWQTVHHGRTVEAYAWEGNIRDCSIGETATALLPSTLIQQQADLTFDMRGPIWLDPTGTPVFAYHQQDGNDSKGMPVRASYLSEFLAQHQLELIVLHWFERMNLTGDYEGPFPSITANVAARLTPDLTIHAGKIRREERDLG
;
A
#
# COMPACT_ATOMS: atom_id res chain seq x y z
N MET A 1 -4.51 -10.65 8.25
CA MET A 1 -4.68 -10.14 6.87
C MET A 1 -3.57 -9.14 6.61
N VAL A 2 -3.26 -8.79 5.36
CA VAL A 2 -2.21 -7.81 5.03
C VAL A 2 -2.85 -6.68 4.23
N LEU A 3 -2.67 -5.44 4.70
CA LEU A 3 -3.25 -4.24 4.07
C LEU A 3 -2.34 -3.63 3.02
N GLU A 4 -1.03 -3.76 3.21
CA GLU A 4 -0.07 -3.41 2.18
C GLU A 4 1.09 -4.39 2.24
N SER A 5 1.60 -4.78 1.08
CA SER A 5 2.85 -5.52 0.99
C SER A 5 3.57 -5.23 -0.31
N TYR A 6 4.89 -5.19 -0.24
CA TYR A 6 5.75 -5.26 -1.40
C TYR A 6 6.70 -6.43 -1.19
N ILE A 7 6.78 -7.32 -2.17
CA ILE A 7 7.68 -8.47 -2.17
C ILE A 7 8.53 -8.39 -3.41
N LYS A 8 9.85 -8.38 -3.24
CA LYS A 8 10.82 -8.46 -4.32
C LYS A 8 11.67 -9.71 -4.15
N ARG A 9 11.74 -10.52 -5.20
CA ARG A 9 12.59 -11.71 -5.28
C ARG A 9 13.48 -11.59 -6.49
N ILE A 10 14.77 -11.74 -6.25
CA ILE A 10 15.81 -11.72 -7.29
C ILE A 10 16.50 -13.08 -7.23
N ASP A 11 16.85 -13.63 -8.39
CA ASP A 11 17.72 -14.81 -8.45
C ASP A 11 18.97 -14.59 -7.55
N PRO A 12 19.30 -15.50 -6.63
CA PRO A 12 20.51 -15.39 -5.81
C PRO A 12 21.81 -15.19 -6.62
N ALA A 13 21.89 -15.71 -7.85
CA ALA A 13 23.00 -15.47 -8.79
C ALA A 13 22.93 -14.08 -9.46
N GLY A 14 21.76 -13.44 -9.44
CA GLY A 14 21.51 -12.10 -9.94
C GLY A 14 22.20 -11.01 -9.13
N HIS A 15 22.43 -11.17 -7.82
CA HIS A 15 23.22 -10.21 -7.03
C HIS A 15 24.67 -10.07 -7.51
N LYS A 16 25.22 -11.07 -8.20
CA LYS A 16 26.60 -11.06 -8.73
C LYS A 16 26.69 -10.58 -10.17
N SER A 17 25.61 -10.70 -10.94
CA SER A 17 25.63 -10.52 -12.40
C SER A 17 24.60 -9.52 -12.93
N TRP A 18 23.68 -9.05 -12.08
CA TRP A 18 22.48 -8.29 -12.43
C TRP A 18 21.60 -8.97 -13.50
N ARG A 19 21.81 -10.28 -13.72
CA ARG A 19 21.10 -11.11 -14.70
C ARG A 19 20.23 -12.14 -14.00
N GLY A 20 19.19 -12.58 -14.70
CA GLY A 20 18.30 -13.64 -14.24
C GLY A 20 16.90 -13.14 -13.88
N PRO A 21 16.04 -14.07 -13.44
CA PRO A 21 14.65 -13.77 -13.12
C PRO A 21 14.54 -12.81 -11.93
N GLN A 22 13.66 -11.82 -12.10
CA GLN A 22 13.19 -10.95 -11.04
C GLN A 22 11.67 -11.03 -10.96
N GLU A 23 11.15 -11.06 -9.74
CA GLU A 23 9.73 -11.07 -9.45
C GLU A 23 9.42 -9.98 -8.42
N ALA A 24 8.42 -9.17 -8.72
CA ALA A 24 7.88 -8.17 -7.82
C ALA A 24 6.38 -8.41 -7.66
N SER A 25 5.87 -8.29 -6.43
CA SER A 25 4.45 -8.33 -6.14
C SER A 25 4.11 -7.22 -5.17
N MET A 26 3.00 -6.55 -5.43
CA MET A 26 2.49 -5.49 -4.60
C MET A 26 1.02 -5.74 -4.28
N VAL A 27 0.66 -5.46 -3.03
CA VAL A 27 -0.72 -5.39 -2.58
C VAL A 27 -0.89 -4.03 -1.96
N ASP A 28 -1.84 -3.27 -2.48
CA ASP A 28 -2.29 -2.00 -1.91
C ASP A 28 -3.75 -2.10 -1.56
N THR A 29 -4.18 -1.34 -0.56
CA THR A 29 -5.57 -1.34 -0.17
C THR A 29 -6.13 0.06 0.06
N LEU A 30 -7.42 0.18 -0.21
CA LEU A 30 -8.20 1.42 -0.06
C LEU A 30 -9.54 1.11 0.58
N LEU A 31 -10.06 2.06 1.32
CA LEU A 31 -11.40 2.06 1.86
C LEU A 31 -12.34 2.77 0.90
N VAL A 32 -13.47 2.14 0.56
CA VAL A 32 -14.53 2.75 -0.24
C VAL A 32 -15.87 2.44 0.43
N ALA A 33 -16.83 3.34 0.31
CA ALA A 33 -18.20 3.09 0.78
C ALA A 33 -18.75 1.80 0.15
N ALA A 34 -19.38 0.94 0.95
CA ALA A 34 -19.89 -0.35 0.47
C ALA A 34 -20.86 -0.21 -0.72
N ALA A 35 -21.65 0.87 -0.74
CA ALA A 35 -22.57 1.18 -1.84
C ALA A 35 -21.88 1.41 -3.19
N ASP A 36 -20.61 1.84 -3.18
CA ASP A 36 -19.85 2.20 -4.38
C ASP A 36 -18.78 1.16 -4.75
N ALA A 37 -18.35 0.33 -3.79
CA ALA A 37 -17.23 -0.60 -3.95
C ALA A 37 -17.34 -1.53 -5.17
N ARG A 38 -18.52 -2.11 -5.42
CA ARG A 38 -18.75 -2.97 -6.60
C ARG A 38 -18.55 -2.20 -7.92
N LYS A 39 -19.11 -0.99 -8.01
CA LYS A 39 -18.99 -0.16 -9.21
C LYS A 39 -17.54 0.27 -9.41
N PHE A 40 -16.87 0.62 -8.33
CA PHE A 40 -15.47 1.04 -8.34
C PHE A 40 -14.53 -0.06 -8.84
N VAL A 41 -14.62 -1.29 -8.32
CA VAL A 41 -13.84 -2.44 -8.83
C VAL A 41 -14.13 -2.72 -10.31
N THR A 42 -15.39 -2.55 -10.72
CA THR A 42 -15.77 -2.72 -12.13
C THR A 42 -15.12 -1.64 -13.02
N ALA A 43 -15.02 -0.40 -12.55
CA ALA A 43 -14.38 0.69 -13.28
C ALA A 43 -12.85 0.51 -13.39
N LEU A 44 -12.23 -0.10 -12.37
CA LEU A 44 -10.81 -0.47 -12.37
C LEU A 44 -10.48 -1.65 -13.31
N ALA A 45 -11.50 -2.40 -13.75
CA ALA A 45 -11.27 -3.57 -14.60
C ALA A 45 -10.57 -3.18 -15.91
N GLY A 46 -9.42 -3.81 -16.17
CA GLY A 46 -8.62 -3.54 -17.37
C GLY A 46 -7.84 -2.23 -17.33
N LYS A 47 -7.80 -1.52 -16.19
CA LYS A 47 -6.88 -0.39 -15.99
C LYS A 47 -5.48 -0.88 -15.67
N ASP A 48 -4.50 -0.05 -16.01
CA ASP A 48 -3.09 -0.34 -15.75
C ASP A 48 -2.78 -0.04 -14.29
N HIS A 49 -1.84 -0.76 -13.69
CA HIS A 49 -1.47 -0.52 -12.30
C HIS A 49 -0.98 0.91 -12.08
N ASN A 50 -0.11 1.43 -12.95
CA ASN A 50 0.42 2.79 -12.82
C ASN A 50 -0.69 3.82 -12.97
N PHE A 51 -1.62 3.61 -13.92
CA PHE A 51 -2.80 4.47 -14.05
C PHE A 51 -3.62 4.55 -12.76
N VAL A 52 -3.76 3.42 -12.05
CA VAL A 52 -4.50 3.39 -10.77
C VAL A 52 -3.71 4.07 -9.65
N HIS A 53 -2.38 3.94 -9.61
CA HIS A 53 -1.54 4.63 -8.64
C HIS A 53 -1.52 6.15 -8.84
N ASP A 54 -1.35 6.59 -10.08
CA ASP A 54 -1.40 8.02 -10.46
C ASP A 54 -2.74 8.65 -10.05
N LEU A 55 -3.82 7.87 -10.14
CA LEU A 55 -5.16 8.32 -9.78
C LEU A 55 -5.37 8.47 -8.26
N LEU A 56 -4.62 7.70 -7.45
CA LEU A 56 -4.77 7.65 -6.00
C LEU A 56 -3.76 8.54 -5.26
N ASP A 57 -2.93 9.29 -6.01
CA ASP A 57 -1.88 10.19 -5.53
C ASP A 57 -0.92 9.52 -4.54
N THR A 58 -0.51 8.25 -4.77
CA THR A 58 0.14 7.38 -3.77
C THR A 58 1.46 7.87 -3.19
N ASP A 59 1.89 9.08 -3.56
CA ASP A 59 3.07 9.74 -3.02
C ASP A 59 3.06 9.71 -1.48
N GLY A 60 4.18 9.24 -0.95
CA GLY A 60 4.41 9.12 0.48
C GLY A 60 4.68 10.48 1.11
N HIS A 61 4.62 10.50 2.44
CA HIS A 61 5.09 11.64 3.21
C HIS A 61 6.61 11.75 3.13
N VAL A 62 7.12 12.54 2.20
CA VAL A 62 8.54 12.92 2.14
C VAL A 62 8.74 14.21 2.92
N ASP A 63 9.81 14.30 3.70
CA ASP A 63 10.17 15.48 4.50
C ASP A 63 9.12 15.97 5.53
N CYS A 64 8.07 15.19 5.85
CA CYS A 64 7.19 15.54 6.97
C CYS A 64 7.94 15.28 8.29
N CYS A 65 8.64 16.33 8.74
CA CYS A 65 9.30 16.42 10.03
C CYS A 65 8.28 16.08 11.13
N TYR A 66 8.56 15.03 11.89
CA TYR A 66 8.34 14.83 13.33
C TYR A 66 8.06 13.34 13.57
N LEU A 67 9.11 12.54 13.76
CA LEU A 67 8.98 11.20 14.36
C LEU A 67 8.15 11.26 15.67
N ALA A 68 8.23 12.38 16.39
CA ALA A 68 7.44 12.68 17.59
C ALA A 68 5.91 12.78 17.36
N ASP A 69 5.46 12.85 16.11
CA ASP A 69 4.04 12.89 15.74
C ASP A 69 3.49 11.52 15.32
N VAL A 70 4.33 10.49 15.22
CA VAL A 70 3.84 9.12 14.99
C VAL A 70 2.93 8.72 16.15
N GLY A 71 1.68 8.39 15.84
CA GLY A 71 0.66 8.07 16.84
C GLY A 71 0.08 9.27 17.59
N ARG A 72 0.32 10.50 17.10
CA ARG A 72 -0.35 11.71 17.60
C ARG A 72 -1.06 12.41 16.46
N THR A 73 -2.26 12.94 16.76
CA THR A 73 -2.93 13.94 15.93
C THR A 73 -2.18 15.28 16.03
N GLY A 74 -0.94 15.31 15.52
CA GLY A 74 -0.09 16.51 15.42
C GLY A 74 -0.62 17.51 14.37
N PRO A 75 0.04 18.67 14.19
CA PRO A 75 -0.42 19.71 13.27
C PRO A 75 -0.61 19.19 11.83
N ARG A 76 -1.46 19.87 11.06
CA ARG A 76 -1.80 19.51 9.66
C ARG A 76 -0.52 19.40 8.79
N CYS A 77 -0.10 18.19 8.42
CA CYS A 77 0.81 17.93 7.29
C CYS A 77 -0.08 17.80 6.04
N TYR A 78 0.19 18.58 4.99
CA TYR A 78 -0.63 18.60 3.77
C TYR A 78 -0.65 17.26 3.02
N HIS A 79 0.35 16.42 3.26
CA HIS A 79 0.43 15.07 2.73
C HIS A 79 -0.39 14.05 3.55
N ARG A 80 -1.02 14.44 4.69
CA ARG A 80 -1.85 13.52 5.50
C ARG A 80 -3.21 13.29 4.85
N HIS A 81 -3.58 12.03 4.73
CA HIS A 81 -4.85 11.57 4.20
C HIS A 81 -5.80 11.28 5.37
N ASP A 82 -6.19 12.36 6.09
CA ASP A 82 -7.05 12.30 7.28
C ASP A 82 -8.55 12.16 6.97
N ARG A 83 -8.92 12.20 5.69
CA ARG A 83 -10.29 12.19 5.21
C ARG A 83 -10.40 11.40 3.91
N PHE A 84 -11.62 10.99 3.60
CA PHE A 84 -11.91 10.44 2.29
C PHE A 84 -11.72 11.52 1.21
N GLN A 85 -11.01 11.16 0.14
CA GLN A 85 -10.69 12.04 -0.97
C GLN A 85 -11.48 11.61 -2.22
N PRO A 86 -11.90 12.56 -3.07
CA PRO A 86 -12.55 12.23 -4.32
C PRO A 86 -11.55 11.71 -5.34
N ILE A 87 -11.94 10.69 -6.09
CA ILE A 87 -11.23 10.24 -7.29
C ILE A 87 -11.79 10.99 -8.49
N GLU A 88 -10.93 11.76 -9.16
CA GLU A 88 -11.28 12.53 -10.34
C GLU A 88 -10.56 11.96 -11.58
N ALA A 89 -11.30 11.19 -12.40
CA ALA A 89 -10.84 10.73 -13.70
C ALA A 89 -11.88 11.03 -14.78
N ALA A 90 -11.41 11.43 -15.97
CA ALA A 90 -12.28 11.70 -17.10
C ALA A 90 -13.14 10.47 -17.44
N GLY A 91 -14.47 10.63 -17.42
CA GLY A 91 -15.42 9.55 -17.68
C GLY A 91 -15.72 8.63 -16.49
N TRP A 92 -15.21 8.93 -15.30
CA TRP A 92 -15.52 8.22 -14.06
C TRP A 92 -16.59 8.94 -13.24
N GLN A 93 -17.41 8.17 -12.54
CA GLN A 93 -18.19 8.73 -11.45
C GLN A 93 -17.25 9.04 -10.29
N THR A 94 -17.48 10.17 -9.62
CA THR A 94 -16.72 10.53 -8.41
C THR A 94 -16.98 9.48 -7.33
N VAL A 95 -15.93 8.76 -6.95
CA VAL A 95 -15.92 7.84 -5.82
C VAL A 95 -14.99 8.43 -4.77
N HIS A 96 -15.40 8.36 -3.51
CA HIS A 96 -14.55 8.79 -2.41
C HIS A 96 -13.77 7.59 -1.87
N HIS A 97 -12.47 7.74 -1.71
CA HIS A 97 -11.59 6.70 -1.16
C HIS A 97 -10.85 7.19 0.07
N GLY A 98 -10.58 6.28 1.00
CA GLY A 98 -9.69 6.48 2.14
C GLY A 98 -8.49 5.56 2.00
N ARG A 99 -7.31 6.02 2.39
CA ARG A 99 -6.14 5.12 2.47
C ARG A 99 -6.26 4.22 3.68
N THR A 100 -5.69 3.03 3.59
CA THR A 100 -5.51 2.15 4.75
C THR A 100 -4.14 2.29 5.39
N VAL A 101 -3.15 2.66 4.59
CA VAL A 101 -1.77 2.85 5.02
C VAL A 101 -1.17 4.09 4.34
N GLU A 102 -0.14 4.63 4.97
CA GLU A 102 0.61 5.77 4.50
C GLU A 102 2.11 5.44 4.60
N ALA A 103 2.83 5.68 3.51
CA ALA A 103 4.30 5.60 3.51
C ALA A 103 4.87 6.91 4.07
N TYR A 104 5.85 6.80 4.96
CA TYR A 104 6.59 7.90 5.53
C TYR A 104 8.07 7.75 5.20
N ALA A 105 8.70 8.86 4.82
CA ALA A 105 10.13 9.00 4.64
C ALA A 105 10.63 10.20 5.45
N TRP A 106 11.65 9.97 6.26
CA TRP A 106 12.36 10.99 7.02
C TRP A 106 13.76 11.13 6.46
N GLU A 107 14.03 12.25 5.79
CA GLU A 107 15.37 12.58 5.36
C GLU A 107 16.10 13.32 6.49
N GLY A 108 17.34 12.93 6.74
CA GLY A 108 18.23 13.69 7.59
C GLY A 108 18.47 15.06 6.98
N ASN A 109 18.02 16.13 7.64
CA ASN A 109 18.31 17.50 7.22
C ASN A 109 19.36 18.15 8.12
N ILE A 110 19.89 19.31 7.71
CA ILE A 110 20.97 20.04 8.41
C ILE A 110 20.63 20.40 9.88
N ARG A 111 19.35 20.29 10.29
CA ARG A 111 18.88 20.56 11.66
C ARG A 111 18.65 19.30 12.50
N ASP A 112 18.65 18.11 11.90
CA ASP A 112 18.54 16.84 12.61
C ASP A 112 19.76 15.95 12.27
N CYS A 113 20.85 16.19 12.99
CA CYS A 113 22.11 15.46 12.83
C CYS A 113 22.05 14.00 13.32
N SER A 114 20.88 13.51 13.78
CA SER A 114 20.74 12.14 14.30
C SER A 114 20.39 11.11 13.22
N ILE A 115 19.95 11.58 12.05
CA ILE A 115 19.59 10.75 10.90
C ILE A 115 20.66 10.93 9.82
N GLY A 116 21.59 9.98 9.72
CA GLY A 116 22.65 10.00 8.70
C GLY A 116 22.19 9.56 7.31
N GLU A 117 21.02 8.91 7.20
CA GLU A 117 20.46 8.29 6.00
C GLU A 117 18.93 8.40 6.00
N THR A 118 18.28 8.43 4.83
CA THR A 118 16.81 8.45 4.73
C THR A 118 16.18 7.23 5.40
N ALA A 119 15.35 7.43 6.42
CA ALA A 119 14.57 6.38 7.07
C ALA A 119 13.18 6.31 6.43
N THR A 120 12.62 5.11 6.23
CA THR A 120 11.25 4.95 5.72
C THR A 120 10.45 3.98 6.57
N ALA A 121 9.13 4.18 6.64
CA ALA A 121 8.20 3.26 7.28
C ALA A 121 6.84 3.28 6.58
N LEU A 122 6.09 2.20 6.75
CA LEU A 122 4.66 2.18 6.47
C LEU A 122 3.92 2.29 7.79
N LEU A 123 2.87 3.11 7.86
CA LEU A 123 2.02 3.27 9.03
C LEU A 123 0.54 3.07 8.61
N PRO A 124 -0.36 2.64 9.52
CA PRO A 124 -1.80 2.76 9.28
C PRO A 124 -2.13 4.20 8.89
N SER A 125 -3.09 4.42 8.00
CA SER A 125 -3.40 5.78 7.55
C SER A 125 -3.87 6.66 8.70
N THR A 126 -3.60 7.96 8.60
CA THR A 126 -4.11 8.95 9.55
C THR A 126 -5.64 8.84 9.73
N LEU A 127 -6.39 8.56 8.65
CA LEU A 127 -7.83 8.29 8.69
C LEU A 127 -8.19 7.15 9.67
N ILE A 128 -7.52 6.00 9.57
CA ILE A 128 -7.77 4.85 10.45
C ILE A 128 -7.30 5.17 11.87
N GLN A 129 -6.12 5.77 12.04
CA GLN A 129 -5.59 6.15 13.35
C GLN A 129 -6.59 7.03 14.12
N GLN A 130 -7.20 8.02 13.45
CA GLN A 130 -8.17 8.93 14.04
C GLN A 130 -9.54 8.28 14.30
N GLN A 131 -10.03 7.44 13.38
CA GLN A 131 -11.35 6.82 13.54
C GLN A 131 -11.38 5.71 14.59
N ALA A 132 -10.25 5.05 14.82
CA ALA A 132 -10.14 3.91 15.74
C ALA A 132 -9.33 4.19 17.00
N ASP A 133 -8.95 5.46 17.25
CA ASP A 133 -8.16 5.90 18.40
C ASP A 133 -6.91 5.02 18.63
N LEU A 134 -6.20 4.71 17.53
CA LEU A 134 -5.03 3.83 17.59
C LEU A 134 -3.86 4.55 18.24
N THR A 135 -3.12 3.82 19.06
CA THR A 135 -1.90 4.32 19.72
C THR A 135 -0.69 3.53 19.27
N PHE A 136 0.42 4.21 19.03
CA PHE A 136 1.69 3.56 18.66
C PHE A 136 2.39 3.02 19.91
N ASP A 137 2.79 1.74 19.90
CA ASP A 137 3.59 1.14 20.98
C ASP A 137 5.07 1.50 20.78
N MET A 138 5.66 2.25 21.71
CA MET A 138 7.08 2.64 21.60
C MET A 138 8.07 1.47 21.69
N ARG A 139 7.61 0.26 22.06
CA ARG A 139 8.47 -0.93 22.21
C ARG A 139 8.71 -1.70 20.92
N GLY A 140 7.95 -1.41 19.86
CA GLY A 140 8.06 -2.09 18.57
C GLY A 140 7.11 -1.48 17.56
N PRO A 141 7.21 -1.85 16.27
CA PRO A 141 6.43 -1.18 15.22
C PRO A 141 4.98 -1.69 15.16
N ILE A 142 4.25 -1.57 16.27
CA ILE A 142 2.91 -2.12 16.51
C ILE A 142 1.96 -0.99 16.90
N TRP A 143 0.71 -1.09 16.44
CA TRP A 143 -0.38 -0.19 16.82
C TRP A 143 -1.40 -0.92 17.69
N LEU A 144 -1.83 -0.26 18.76
CA LEU A 144 -2.74 -0.79 19.75
C LEU A 144 -4.11 -0.10 19.61
N ASP A 145 -5.17 -0.86 19.81
CA ASP A 145 -6.51 -0.30 20.01
C ASP A 145 -6.65 0.38 21.39
N PRO A 146 -7.77 1.05 21.69
CA PRO A 146 -7.99 1.70 23.00
C PRO A 146 -7.94 0.75 24.21
N THR A 147 -8.03 -0.57 23.99
CA THR A 147 -7.89 -1.58 25.06
C THR A 147 -6.44 -2.01 25.28
N GLY A 148 -5.50 -1.51 24.46
CA GLY A 148 -4.09 -1.88 24.48
C GLY A 148 -3.78 -3.16 23.70
N THR A 149 -4.70 -3.66 22.87
CA THR A 149 -4.49 -4.92 22.13
C THR A 149 -3.86 -4.63 20.75
N PRO A 150 -2.80 -5.36 20.34
CA PRO A 150 -2.18 -5.21 19.02
C PRO A 150 -3.14 -5.40 17.84
N VAL A 151 -3.18 -4.42 16.93
CA VAL A 151 -4.03 -4.40 15.74
C VAL A 151 -3.22 -4.42 14.46
N PHE A 152 -2.25 -3.53 14.32
CA PHE A 152 -1.36 -3.45 13.15
C PHE A 152 0.07 -3.72 13.58
N ALA A 153 0.86 -4.32 12.70
CA ALA A 153 2.30 -4.43 12.86
C ALA A 153 2.98 -4.15 11.53
N TYR A 154 4.12 -3.47 11.55
CA TYR A 154 4.97 -3.31 10.38
C TYR A 154 6.10 -4.35 10.41
N HIS A 155 6.26 -5.06 9.29
CA HIS A 155 7.34 -6.02 9.09
C HIS A 155 8.14 -5.64 7.85
N GLN A 156 9.45 -5.66 7.99
CA GLN A 156 10.40 -5.53 6.89
C GLN A 156 11.42 -6.65 7.01
N GLN A 157 11.78 -7.25 5.88
CA GLN A 157 12.78 -8.30 5.85
C GLN A 157 14.17 -7.70 5.71
N ASP A 158 15.09 -8.04 6.63
CA ASP A 158 16.47 -7.58 6.54
C ASP A 158 17.15 -8.04 5.24
N GLY A 159 17.85 -7.12 4.57
CA GLY A 159 18.59 -7.39 3.34
C GLY A 159 17.74 -7.49 2.06
N ASN A 160 16.45 -7.16 2.12
CA ASN A 160 15.54 -7.10 0.98
C ASN A 160 14.58 -5.90 1.15
N ASP A 161 14.14 -5.30 0.05
CA ASP A 161 13.11 -4.24 0.04
C ASP A 161 11.70 -4.76 0.43
N SER A 162 11.56 -6.05 0.77
CA SER A 162 10.28 -6.67 1.08
C SER A 162 9.72 -6.22 2.42
N LYS A 163 8.48 -5.75 2.40
CA LYS A 163 7.78 -5.15 3.54
C LYS A 163 6.30 -5.49 3.53
N GLY A 164 5.67 -5.41 4.69
CA GLY A 164 4.22 -5.61 4.81
C GLY A 164 3.63 -5.06 6.11
N MET A 165 2.34 -4.78 6.03
CA MET A 165 1.52 -4.28 7.14
C MET A 165 0.38 -5.26 7.43
N PRO A 166 0.60 -6.30 8.24
CA PRO A 166 -0.49 -7.11 8.76
C PRO A 166 -1.44 -6.33 9.66
N VAL A 167 -2.72 -6.68 9.56
CA VAL A 167 -3.81 -6.24 10.43
C VAL A 167 -4.54 -7.44 11.03
N ARG A 168 -4.97 -7.30 12.28
CA ARG A 168 -5.85 -8.25 12.97
C ARG A 168 -7.18 -8.36 12.23
N ALA A 169 -7.52 -9.57 11.80
CA ALA A 169 -8.68 -9.82 10.93
C ALA A 169 -10.00 -9.42 11.59
N SER A 170 -10.19 -9.74 12.89
CA SER A 170 -11.40 -9.36 13.62
C SER A 170 -11.61 -7.85 13.67
N TYR A 171 -10.54 -7.10 13.97
CA TYR A 171 -10.59 -5.64 13.97
C TYR A 171 -10.99 -5.09 12.59
N LEU A 172 -10.35 -5.57 11.51
CA LEU A 172 -10.67 -5.09 10.17
C LEU A 172 -12.14 -5.38 9.81
N SER A 173 -12.62 -6.58 10.13
CA SER A 173 -14.01 -6.99 9.92
C SER A 173 -15.00 -6.07 10.64
N GLU A 174 -14.76 -5.81 11.93
CA GLU A 174 -15.57 -4.93 12.77
C GLU A 174 -15.53 -3.47 12.25
N PHE A 175 -14.35 -2.97 11.91
CA PHE A 175 -14.14 -1.62 11.40
C PHE A 175 -14.91 -1.40 10.08
N LEU A 176 -14.77 -2.32 9.11
CA LEU A 176 -15.47 -2.24 7.84
C LEU A 176 -16.99 -2.27 8.04
N ALA A 177 -17.50 -3.13 8.94
CA ALA A 177 -18.93 -3.23 9.24
C ALA A 177 -19.46 -1.94 9.88
N GLN A 178 -18.78 -1.43 10.90
CA GLN A 178 -19.18 -0.26 11.68
C GLN A 178 -19.25 1.00 10.81
N HIS A 179 -18.32 1.14 9.87
CA HIS A 179 -18.22 2.33 9.01
C HIS A 179 -18.90 2.17 7.64
N GLN A 180 -19.57 1.04 7.37
CA GLN A 180 -20.21 0.73 6.08
C GLN A 180 -19.23 0.81 4.90
N LEU A 181 -18.01 0.30 5.11
CA LEU A 181 -16.93 0.31 4.14
C LEU A 181 -16.69 -1.10 3.58
N GLU A 182 -16.16 -1.15 2.38
CA GLU A 182 -15.47 -2.33 1.85
C GLU A 182 -14.01 -1.98 1.58
N LEU A 183 -13.15 -2.99 1.70
CA LEU A 183 -11.74 -2.85 1.39
C LEU A 183 -11.51 -3.21 -0.06
N ILE A 184 -11.03 -2.26 -0.85
CA ILE A 184 -10.56 -2.50 -2.21
C ILE A 184 -9.11 -2.96 -2.13
N VAL A 185 -8.83 -4.10 -2.73
CA VAL A 185 -7.49 -4.69 -2.79
C VAL A 185 -7.00 -4.57 -4.22
N LEU A 186 -5.90 -3.84 -4.41
CA LEU A 186 -5.18 -3.74 -5.66
C LEU A 186 -3.99 -4.66 -5.59
N HIS A 187 -4.00 -5.71 -6.40
CA HIS A 187 -2.88 -6.63 -6.49
C HIS A 187 -2.18 -6.44 -7.82
N TRP A 188 -0.86 -6.30 -7.77
CA TRP A 188 0.01 -6.24 -8.93
C TRP A 188 1.14 -7.25 -8.78
N PHE A 189 1.54 -7.82 -9.91
CA PHE A 189 2.63 -8.76 -10.01
C PHE A 189 3.36 -8.50 -11.33
N GLU A 190 4.68 -8.51 -11.27
CA GLU A 190 5.54 -8.53 -12.44
C GLU A 190 6.59 -9.61 -12.27
N ARG A 191 6.83 -10.32 -13.36
CA ARG A 191 8.00 -11.17 -13.54
C ARG A 191 8.74 -10.72 -14.77
N MET A 192 10.03 -10.49 -14.65
CA MET A 192 10.90 -10.12 -15.75
C MET A 192 12.16 -10.98 -15.75
N ASN A 193 12.80 -11.10 -16.90
CA ASN A 193 14.10 -11.76 -17.02
C ASN A 193 15.16 -10.76 -17.46
N LEU A 194 16.10 -10.43 -16.55
CA LEU A 194 17.20 -9.53 -16.88
C LEU A 194 18.28 -10.28 -17.66
N THR A 195 18.58 -9.81 -18.86
CA THR A 195 19.66 -10.35 -19.70
C THR A 195 20.65 -9.24 -20.04
N GLY A 196 21.91 -9.60 -20.30
CA GLY A 196 22.98 -8.61 -20.51
C GLY A 196 22.98 -7.95 -21.89
N ASP A 197 22.24 -8.51 -22.85
CA ASP A 197 22.39 -8.20 -24.28
C ASP A 197 21.07 -7.70 -24.91
N TYR A 198 20.17 -7.12 -24.10
CA TYR A 198 18.87 -6.64 -24.58
C TYR A 198 18.92 -5.15 -24.91
N GLU A 199 18.64 -4.77 -26.16
CA GLU A 199 18.59 -3.36 -26.62
C GLU A 199 17.19 -2.72 -26.44
N GLY A 200 16.25 -3.40 -25.80
CA GLY A 200 14.87 -2.97 -25.58
C GLY A 200 14.36 -3.15 -24.13
N PRO A 201 13.05 -2.95 -23.87
CA PRO A 201 12.46 -3.30 -22.58
C PRO A 201 12.57 -4.82 -22.33
N PHE A 202 12.87 -5.23 -21.10
CA PHE A 202 13.05 -6.65 -20.79
C PHE A 202 11.76 -7.46 -21.01
N PRO A 203 11.89 -8.73 -21.46
CA PRO A 203 10.76 -9.66 -21.50
C PRO A 203 10.11 -9.76 -20.12
N SER A 204 8.79 -9.52 -20.08
CA SER A 204 8.06 -9.50 -18.83
C SER A 204 6.63 -10.01 -18.95
N ILE A 205 6.14 -10.52 -17.82
CA ILE A 205 4.73 -10.83 -17.59
C ILE A 205 4.27 -9.91 -16.47
N THR A 206 3.25 -9.10 -16.75
CA THR A 206 2.56 -8.33 -15.72
C THR A 206 1.16 -8.90 -15.51
N ALA A 207 0.71 -8.92 -14.27
CA ALA A 207 -0.65 -9.30 -13.91
C ALA A 207 -1.17 -8.37 -12.83
N ASN A 208 -2.36 -7.82 -13.03
CA ASN A 208 -3.01 -6.98 -12.04
C ASN A 208 -4.49 -7.32 -11.89
N VAL A 209 -5.00 -7.21 -10.66
CA VAL A 209 -6.40 -7.45 -10.33
C VAL A 209 -6.82 -6.52 -9.20
N ALA A 210 -7.99 -5.92 -9.35
CA ALA A 210 -8.69 -5.27 -8.25
C ALA A 210 -9.73 -6.24 -7.68
N ALA A 211 -9.79 -6.38 -6.37
CA ALA A 211 -10.82 -7.12 -5.66
C ALA A 211 -11.50 -6.20 -4.64
N ARG A 212 -12.72 -6.55 -4.25
CA ARG A 212 -13.36 -5.97 -3.06
C ARG A 212 -13.46 -7.04 -1.99
N LEU A 213 -13.27 -6.63 -0.76
CA LEU A 213 -13.38 -7.45 0.44
C LEU A 213 -14.47 -6.84 1.32
N THR A 214 -15.50 -7.64 1.58
CA THR A 214 -16.66 -7.25 2.39
C THR A 214 -16.34 -7.29 3.89
N PRO A 215 -17.21 -6.75 4.76
CA PRO A 215 -16.96 -6.77 6.21
C PRO A 215 -16.81 -8.16 6.82
N ASP A 216 -17.41 -9.20 6.25
CA ASP A 216 -17.19 -10.61 6.64
C ASP A 216 -15.88 -11.22 6.11
N LEU A 217 -15.02 -10.38 5.50
CA LEU A 217 -13.75 -10.75 4.86
C LEU A 217 -13.92 -11.70 3.66
N THR A 218 -15.09 -11.71 3.02
CA THR A 218 -15.30 -12.43 1.76
C THR A 218 -14.68 -11.66 0.59
N ILE A 219 -13.86 -12.34 -0.22
CA ILE A 219 -13.18 -11.76 -1.38
C ILE A 219 -14.07 -11.90 -2.63
N HIS A 220 -14.31 -10.78 -3.30
CA HIS A 220 -14.90 -10.74 -4.62
C HIS A 220 -13.90 -10.16 -5.62
N ALA A 221 -13.15 -11.06 -6.27
CA ALA A 221 -12.15 -10.67 -7.26
C ALA A 221 -12.80 -10.10 -8.52
N GLY A 222 -12.22 -9.01 -9.03
CA GLY A 222 -12.51 -8.49 -10.36
C GLY A 222 -11.83 -9.31 -11.45
N LYS A 223 -11.88 -8.79 -12.69
CA LYS A 223 -11.23 -9.43 -13.84
C LYS A 223 -9.71 -9.20 -13.76
N ILE A 224 -8.93 -10.27 -13.86
CA ILE A 224 -7.48 -10.21 -13.99
C ILE A 224 -7.12 -9.64 -15.36
N ARG A 225 -6.24 -8.63 -15.37
CA ARG A 225 -5.51 -8.19 -16.56
C ARG A 225 -4.14 -8.84 -16.52
N ARG A 226 -3.74 -9.43 -17.64
CA ARG A 226 -2.43 -10.05 -17.83
C ARG A 226 -1.86 -9.56 -19.13
N GLU A 227 -0.61 -9.11 -19.09
CA GLU A 227 0.12 -8.67 -20.27
C GLU A 227 1.42 -9.43 -20.37
N GLU A 228 1.80 -9.72 -21.59
CA GLU A 228 3.03 -10.41 -21.95
C GLU A 228 3.79 -9.50 -22.90
N ARG A 229 5.07 -9.28 -22.63
CA ARG A 229 5.95 -8.46 -23.44
C ARG A 229 7.17 -9.26 -23.84
N ASP A 230 7.44 -9.28 -25.14
CA ASP A 230 8.67 -9.82 -25.74
C ASP A 230 9.07 -11.22 -25.25
N LEU A 231 8.07 -12.07 -24.98
CA LEU A 231 8.26 -13.48 -24.59
C LEU A 231 8.50 -14.43 -25.78
N GLY A 232 8.76 -13.87 -26.97
CA GLY A 232 8.96 -14.59 -28.24
C GLY A 232 10.43 -14.80 -28.58
#